data_AF-A0A2E7HGV0-F1
#
_entry.id   AF-A0A2E7HGV0-F1
#
_cell.length_a   1.000
_cell.length_b   1.000
_cell.length_c   1.000
_cell.angle_alpha   90.00
_cell.angle_beta   90.00
_cell.angle_gamma   90.00
#
_symmetry.space_group_name_H-M   'P 1'
#
loop_
_entity.id
_entity.type
_entity.pdbx_description
1 polymer ?
#
loop_
_entity_poly.entity_id
_entity_poly.type
_entity_poly.pdbx_seq_one_letter_code
_entity_poly.pdbx_strand_id
1 'polypeptide(L)'
;MPHHLLLLDFNGALSVKDAPTVLGSFDDSRIIWEEPCNTVPMNLEVAESTGAPVIFDQCLKSLDLYAQVCSRDINASVCIKPTSPSRSPLPRAGMV
;
A
#
# COMPACT_ATOMS: atom_id res chain seq x y z
N MET A 1 15.58 -8.13 -18.42
CA MET A 1 14.77 -7.54 -17.32
C MET A 1 14.51 -6.09 -17.68
N PRO A 2 13.28 -5.59 -17.53
CA PRO A 2 13.02 -4.17 -17.76
C PRO A 2 13.86 -3.32 -16.80
N HIS A 3 14.37 -2.18 -17.28
CA HIS A 3 15.29 -1.32 -16.53
C HIS A 3 14.59 -0.41 -15.51
N HIS A 4 13.25 -0.31 -15.53
CA HIS A 4 12.45 0.53 -14.63
C HIS A 4 11.20 -0.22 -14.15
N LEU A 5 10.80 0.05 -12.90
CA LEU A 5 9.51 -0.34 -12.33
C LEU A 5 8.54 0.85 -12.40
N LEU A 6 7.25 0.57 -12.57
CA LEU A 6 6.18 1.55 -12.61
C LEU A 6 5.25 1.31 -11.42
N LEU A 7 5.18 2.28 -10.51
CA LEU A 7 4.29 2.23 -9.36
C LEU A 7 2.97 2.93 -9.70
N LEU A 8 1.86 2.21 -9.59
CA LEU A 8 0.51 2.77 -9.70
C LEU A 8 -0.16 2.74 -8.33
N ASP A 9 -0.26 3.92 -7.70
CA ASP A 9 -0.88 4.11 -6.40
C ASP A 9 -2.35 4.53 -6.55
N PHE A 10 -3.26 3.71 -6.05
CA PHE A 10 -4.70 3.91 -6.11
C PHE A 10 -5.27 4.59 -4.87
N ASN A 11 -4.49 4.71 -3.79
CA ASN A 11 -4.94 5.26 -2.52
C ASN A 11 -6.28 4.69 -1.99
N GLY A 12 -6.56 3.41 -2.27
CA GLY A 12 -7.77 2.71 -1.88
C GLY A 12 -9.02 3.06 -2.69
N ALA A 13 -8.85 3.60 -3.91
CA ALA A 13 -9.96 4.08 -4.74
C ALA A 13 -10.84 2.98 -5.36
N LEU A 14 -10.35 1.75 -5.48
CA LEU A 14 -11.07 0.66 -6.12
C LEU A 14 -11.88 -0.17 -5.13
N SER A 15 -13.00 -0.70 -5.62
CA SER A 15 -13.69 -1.81 -4.96
C SER A 15 -12.98 -3.13 -5.29
N VAL A 16 -13.14 -4.15 -4.44
CA VAL A 16 -12.65 -5.51 -4.72
C VAL A 16 -13.21 -6.06 -6.04
N LYS A 17 -14.45 -5.68 -6.38
CA LYS A 17 -15.11 -6.12 -7.61
C LYS A 17 -14.46 -5.51 -8.86
N ASP A 18 -14.06 -4.25 -8.79
CA ASP A 18 -13.55 -3.51 -9.95
C ASP A 18 -12.04 -3.69 -10.13
N ALA A 19 -11.30 -3.92 -9.03
CA ALA A 19 -9.85 -4.03 -9.04
C ALA A 19 -9.29 -5.06 -10.04
N PRO A 20 -9.80 -6.31 -10.14
CA PRO A 20 -9.30 -7.28 -11.12
C PRO A 20 -9.44 -6.80 -12.57
N THR A 21 -10.53 -6.09 -12.89
CA THR A 21 -10.76 -5.56 -14.23
C THR A 21 -9.78 -4.42 -14.54
N VAL A 22 -9.56 -3.51 -13.59
CA VAL A 22 -8.62 -2.40 -13.76
C VAL A 22 -7.19 -2.93 -13.88
N LEU A 23 -6.74 -3.77 -12.95
CA LEU A 23 -5.39 -4.33 -12.96
C LEU A 23 -5.12 -5.13 -14.23
N GLY A 24 -6.07 -5.99 -14.64
CA GLY A 24 -5.96 -6.81 -15.85
C GLY A 24 -6.05 -6.04 -17.17
N SER A 25 -6.42 -4.75 -17.15
CA SER A 25 -6.45 -3.91 -18.34
C SER A 25 -5.07 -3.40 -18.79
N PHE A 26 -4.05 -3.59 -17.94
CA PHE A 26 -2.66 -3.21 -18.24
C PHE A 26 -1.84 -4.45 -18.57
N ASP A 27 -1.28 -4.48 -19.78
CA ASP A 27 -0.29 -5.49 -20.21
C ASP A 27 1.12 -4.90 -20.15
N ASP A 28 1.60 -4.61 -18.93
CA ASP A 28 2.97 -4.13 -18.69
C ASP A 28 3.57 -4.78 -17.44
N SER A 29 4.50 -5.71 -17.66
CA SER A 29 5.24 -6.44 -16.62
C SER A 29 6.04 -5.57 -15.64
N ARG A 30 6.20 -4.27 -15.92
CA ARG A 30 6.88 -3.32 -15.03
C ARG A 30 5.98 -2.80 -13.91
N ILE A 31 4.66 -2.95 -14.04
CA ILE A 31 3.71 -2.35 -13.11
C ILE A 31 3.68 -3.12 -11.80
N ILE A 32 3.77 -2.38 -10.70
CA ILE A 32 3.45 -2.81 -9.34
C ILE A 32 2.34 -1.93 -8.79
N TRP A 33 1.50 -2.50 -7.93
CA TRP A 33 0.22 -1.90 -7.55
C TRP A 33 0.28 -1.48 -6.10
N GLU A 34 -0.01 -0.22 -5.79
CA GLU A 34 -0.10 0.25 -4.41
C GLU A 34 -1.54 0.56 -4.05
N GLU A 35 -1.96 -0.07 -2.95
CA GLU A 35 -3.25 0.06 -2.30
C GLU A 35 -4.46 0.22 -3.25
N PRO A 36 -4.78 -0.80 -4.09
CA PRO A 36 -6.00 -0.79 -4.90
C PRO A 36 -7.26 -0.48 -4.08
N CYS A 37 -7.39 -1.08 -2.89
CA CYS A 37 -8.57 -1.00 -2.03
C CYS A 37 -8.26 -0.36 -0.66
N ASN A 38 -9.29 0.03 0.09
CA ASN A 38 -9.13 0.84 1.30
C ASN A 38 -8.84 0.07 2.61
N THR A 39 -8.87 -1.26 2.60
CA THR A 39 -8.62 -2.08 3.80
C THR A 39 -7.69 -3.25 3.51
N VAL A 40 -7.01 -3.74 4.54
CA VAL A 40 -6.12 -4.91 4.44
C VAL A 40 -6.85 -6.15 3.87
N PRO A 41 -8.04 -6.57 4.36
CA PRO A 41 -8.72 -7.74 3.79
C PRO A 41 -9.06 -7.58 2.31
N MET A 42 -9.47 -6.39 1.88
CA MET A 42 -9.80 -6.14 0.47
C MET A 42 -8.56 -6.19 -0.43
N ASN A 43 -7.44 -5.60 -0.01
CA ASN A 43 -6.19 -5.70 -0.77
C ASN A 43 -5.63 -7.13 -0.80
N LEU A 44 -5.79 -7.89 0.28
CA LEU A 44 -5.44 -9.31 0.30
C LEU A 44 -6.27 -10.09 -0.72
N GLU A 45 -7.59 -9.87 -0.76
CA GLU A 45 -8.48 -10.53 -1.72
C GLU A 45 -8.11 -10.19 -3.18
N VAL A 46 -7.73 -8.94 -3.45
CA VAL A 46 -7.24 -8.54 -4.78
C VAL A 46 -5.91 -9.21 -5.12
N ALA A 47 -4.94 -9.22 -4.20
CA ALA A 47 -3.65 -9.86 -4.42
C ALA A 47 -3.78 -11.38 -4.66
N GLU A 48 -4.61 -12.06 -3.86
CA GLU A 48 -4.87 -13.50 -3.98
C GLU A 48 -5.60 -13.85 -5.28
N SER A 49 -6.63 -13.08 -5.66
CA SER A 49 -7.44 -13.37 -6.86
C SER A 49 -6.75 -13.03 -8.18
N THR A 50 -5.84 -12.05 -8.18
CA THR A 50 -5.16 -11.58 -9.40
C THR A 50 -3.73 -12.11 -9.54
N GLY A 51 -3.10 -12.56 -8.45
CA GLY A 51 -1.67 -12.87 -8.40
C GLY A 51 -0.75 -11.65 -8.56
N ALA A 52 -1.31 -10.44 -8.58
CA ALA A 52 -0.58 -9.21 -8.80
C ALA A 52 0.28 -8.82 -7.58
N PRO A 53 1.45 -8.20 -7.79
CA PRO A 53 2.28 -7.68 -6.69
C PRO A 53 1.62 -6.43 -6.08
N VAL A 54 0.94 -6.60 -4.95
CA VAL A 54 0.23 -5.51 -4.24
C VAL A 54 1.06 -5.00 -3.06
N ILE A 55 1.27 -3.69 -3.02
CA ILE A 55 1.89 -2.94 -1.94
C ILE A 55 0.79 -2.38 -1.04
N PHE A 56 0.89 -2.63 0.26
CA PHE A 56 -0.03 -2.15 1.28
C PHE A 56 0.54 -0.89 1.93
N ASP A 57 -0.22 0.20 1.97
CA ASP A 57 0.25 1.50 2.47
C ASP A 57 -0.65 2.05 3.60
N GLN A 58 -1.51 3.04 3.34
CA GLN A 58 -2.27 3.74 4.37
C GLN A 58 -3.32 2.86 5.08
N CYS A 59 -3.63 1.68 4.55
CA CYS A 59 -4.42 0.67 5.25
C CYS A 59 -3.67 0.03 6.43
N LEU A 60 -2.33 0.13 6.50
CA LEU A 60 -1.49 -0.40 7.59
C LEU A 60 -1.26 0.64 8.71
N LYS A 61 -2.13 0.61 9.71
CA LYS A 61 -2.14 1.60 10.82
C LYS A 61 -1.57 1.10 12.15
N SER A 62 -1.16 -0.17 12.22
CA SER A 62 -0.60 -0.77 13.44
C SER A 62 0.37 -1.89 13.09
N LEU A 63 1.34 -2.15 13.98
CA LEU A 63 2.30 -3.25 13.82
C LEU A 63 1.62 -4.60 13.61
N ASP A 64 0.47 -4.84 14.24
CA ASP A 64 -0.30 -6.08 14.08
C ASP A 64 -0.76 -6.29 12.63
N LEU A 65 -1.16 -5.21 11.94
CA LEU A 65 -1.56 -5.29 10.53
C LEU A 65 -0.35 -5.54 9.62
N TYR A 66 0.80 -4.92 9.90
CA TYR A 66 2.05 -5.24 9.21
C TYR A 66 2.41 -6.72 9.39
N ALA A 67 2.39 -7.22 10.63
CA ALA A 67 2.68 -8.63 10.93
C ALA A 67 1.69 -9.57 10.23
N GLN A 68 0.40 -9.22 10.20
CA GLN A 68 -0.62 -9.98 9.49
C GLN A 68 -0.29 -10.13 8.00
N VAL A 69 0.02 -9.03 7.31
CA VAL A 69 0.37 -9.06 5.88
C VAL A 69 1.68 -9.81 5.64
N CYS A 70 2.72 -9.55 6.43
CA CYS A 70 4.02 -10.23 6.31
C CYS A 70 3.95 -11.74 6.60
N SER A 71 2.94 -12.20 7.35
CA SER A 71 2.76 -13.62 7.65
C SER A 71 2.07 -14.41 6.52
N ARG A 72 1.62 -13.73 5.46
CA ARG A 72 0.94 -14.36 4.31
C ARG A 72 1.96 -14.76 3.24
N ASP A 73 1.80 -15.98 2.72
CA ASP A 73 2.55 -16.47 1.56
C ASP A 73 1.90 -16.00 0.25
N ILE A 74 1.90 -14.68 0.05
CA ILE A 74 1.33 -14.04 -1.13
C ILE A 74 2.34 -13.05 -1.73
N ASN A 75 2.17 -12.73 -3.01
CA ASN A 75 2.98 -11.72 -3.69
C ASN A 75 2.57 -10.31 -3.25
N ALA A 76 2.99 -9.92 -2.05
CA ALA A 76 2.67 -8.63 -1.45
C ALA A 76 3.90 -7.93 -0.88
N SER A 77 3.79 -6.63 -0.66
CA SER A 77 4.81 -5.80 -0.01
C SER A 77 4.14 -4.79 0.91
N VAL A 78 4.90 -4.23 1.86
CA VAL A 78 4.41 -3.23 2.82
C VAL A 78 5.18 -1.93 2.65
N CYS A 79 4.48 -0.81 2.61
CA CYS A 79 5.08 0.53 2.62
C CYS A 79 5.37 0.92 4.07
N ILE A 80 6.63 1.24 4.38
CA ILE A 80 7.04 1.70 5.71
C ILE A 80 7.30 3.20 5.64
N LYS A 81 6.43 3.97 6.27
CA LYS A 81 6.61 5.42 6.44
C LYS A 81 7.23 5.69 7.80
N PRO A 82 8.55 5.97 7.90
CA PRO A 82 9.12 6.43 9.16
C PRO A 82 8.39 7.72 9.54
N THR A 83 7.84 7.78 10.75
CA THR A 83 7.20 8.98 11.24
C THR A 83 8.17 10.14 11.11
N SER A 84 7.76 11.21 10.43
CA SER A 84 8.36 12.51 10.71
C SER A 84 8.10 12.77 12.19
N PRO A 85 9.11 13.05 13.04
CA PRO A 85 8.83 13.49 14.39
C PRO A 85 7.86 14.67 14.25
N SER A 86 6.70 14.57 14.91
CA SER A 86 5.83 15.72 15.04
C SER A 86 6.74 16.86 15.50
N ARG A 87 6.80 17.95 14.72
CA ARG A 87 7.45 19.16 15.24
C ARG A 87 6.66 19.50 16.49
N SER A 88 7.20 19.18 17.65
CA SER A 88 6.77 19.77 18.90
C SER A 88 6.73 21.28 18.64
N PRO A 89 5.66 21.99 18.99
CA PRO A 89 5.69 23.44 18.92
C PRO A 89 6.93 23.89 19.70
N LEU A 90 7.80 24.69 19.08
CA LEU A 90 8.92 25.31 19.79
C LEU A 90 8.33 25.99 21.04
N PRO A 91 8.90 25.78 22.24
CA PRO A 91 8.45 26.49 23.42
C PRO A 91 8.48 27.99 23.10
N ARG A 92 7.36 28.69 23.31
CA ARG A 92 7.31 30.14 23.18
C ARG A 92 8.41 30.70 24.08
N ALA A 93 9.39 31.38 23.48
CA ALA A 93 10.41 32.11 24.22
C ALA A 93 9.68 32.99 25.24
N GLY A 94 10.05 32.85 26.51
CA GLY A 94 9.41 33.52 27.62
C GLY A 94 9.30 35.01 27.39
N MET A 95 8.14 35.57 27.73
CA MET A 95 8.06 36.96 28.15
C MET A 95 8.79 37.06 29.49
N VAL A 96 9.95 37.71 29.46
CA VAL A 96 10.56 38.36 30.62
C VAL A 96 9.95 39.76 30.71
#